data_AF-A0A2V5LNL6-F1
#
_entry.id   AF-A0A2V5LNL6-F1
#
_cell.length_a   1.000
_cell.length_b   1.000
_cell.length_c   1.000
_cell.angle_alpha   90.00
_cell.angle_beta   90.00
_cell.angle_gamma   90.00
#
_symmetry.space_group_name_H-M   'P 1'
#
loop_
_entity.id
_entity.type
_entity.pdbx_description
1 polymer ?
#
loop_
_entity_poly.entity_id
_entity_poly.type
_entity_poly.pdbx_seq_one_letter_code
_entity_poly.pdbx_strand_id
1 'polypeptide(L)'
;MFSAGEARCDRWQDLAHAAQTLVAQSSSGASTKETLAKVEALLAPLGVLETFRAYPGEAMMSALKDALARSDYSSFSRLTNRIAKAIITGSYRRSASAWKLGEEGETEPSDRLLKDYFDTGDLTKPYFEVLIVSDDPTPEQVRQGRAELR
;
A
#
# COMPACT_ATOMS: atom_id res chain seq x y z
N MET A 1 -10.37 17.78 -14.11
CA MET A 1 -8.99 17.52 -14.57
C MET A 1 -8.49 16.39 -13.68
N PHE A 2 -8.34 15.18 -14.20
CA PHE A 2 -7.88 14.04 -13.39
C PHE A 2 -6.43 14.26 -12.97
N SER A 3 -6.16 14.33 -11.67
CA SER A 3 -4.79 14.36 -11.14
C SER A 3 -4.22 12.95 -11.07
N ALA A 4 -2.92 12.80 -11.33
CA ALA A 4 -2.21 11.53 -11.13
C ALA A 4 -2.30 11.01 -9.68
N GLY A 5 -2.56 11.90 -8.71
CA GLY A 5 -2.84 11.53 -7.32
C GLY A 5 -4.20 10.87 -7.13
N GLU A 6 -5.26 11.42 -7.75
CA GLU A 6 -6.63 10.87 -7.68
C GLU A 6 -6.66 9.48 -8.33
N ALA A 7 -6.08 9.34 -9.51
CA ALA A 7 -5.99 8.05 -10.20
C ALA A 7 -5.22 6.98 -9.39
N ARG A 8 -4.27 7.39 -8.55
CA ARG A 8 -3.58 6.48 -7.62
C ARG A 8 -4.51 6.03 -6.50
N CYS A 9 -5.27 6.95 -5.90
CA CYS A 9 -6.27 6.62 -4.88
C CYS A 9 -7.30 5.62 -5.42
N ASP A 10 -7.85 5.88 -6.60
CA ASP A 10 -8.88 5.04 -7.23
C ASP A 10 -8.37 3.61 -7.46
N ARG A 11 -7.16 3.46 -8.02
CA ARG A 11 -6.57 2.12 -8.27
C ARG A 11 -6.36 1.31 -7.00
N TRP A 12 -5.97 1.96 -5.90
CA TRP A 12 -5.83 1.29 -4.61
C TRP A 12 -7.19 0.92 -3.99
N GLN A 13 -8.22 1.75 -4.17
CA GLN A 13 -9.58 1.42 -3.77
C GLN A 13 -10.16 0.25 -4.57
N ASP A 14 -9.95 0.23 -5.88
CA ASP A 14 -10.37 -0.87 -6.76
C ASP A 14 -9.73 -2.20 -6.33
N LEU A 15 -8.43 -2.18 -6.04
CA LEU A 15 -7.73 -3.35 -5.52
C LEU A 15 -8.27 -3.77 -4.15
N ALA A 16 -8.53 -2.82 -3.24
CA ALA A 16 -9.08 -3.11 -1.92
C ALA A 16 -10.48 -3.76 -2.00
N HIS A 17 -11.36 -3.27 -2.87
CA HIS A 17 -12.69 -3.85 -3.10
C HIS A 17 -12.59 -5.26 -3.70
N ALA A 18 -11.69 -5.47 -4.67
CA ALA A 18 -11.46 -6.80 -5.26
C ALA A 18 -10.93 -7.78 -4.20
N ALA A 19 -10.00 -7.34 -3.34
CA ALA A 19 -9.45 -8.14 -2.26
C ALA A 19 -10.51 -8.54 -1.21
N GLN A 20 -11.40 -7.62 -0.83
CA GLN A 20 -12.53 -7.92 0.06
C GLN A 20 -13.50 -8.93 -0.56
N THR A 21 -13.80 -8.79 -1.85
CA THR A 21 -14.62 -9.74 -2.60
C THR A 21 -13.98 -11.13 -2.61
N LEU A 22 -12.66 -11.20 -2.79
CA LEU A 22 -11.90 -12.45 -2.79
C LEU A 22 -11.98 -13.18 -1.43
N VAL A 23 -11.88 -12.43 -0.33
CA VAL A 23 -12.08 -12.98 1.03
C VAL A 23 -13.49 -13.54 1.22
N ALA A 24 -14.52 -12.78 0.79
CA ALA A 24 -15.91 -13.20 0.93
C ALA A 24 -16.22 -14.47 0.11
N GLN A 25 -15.72 -14.56 -1.12
CA GLN A 25 -15.85 -15.74 -1.97
C GLN A 25 -15.12 -16.95 -1.36
N SER A 26 -13.87 -16.76 -0.92
CA SER A 26 -13.09 -17.83 -0.30
C SER A 26 -13.75 -18.36 0.98
N SER A 27 -14.37 -17.49 1.78
CA SER A 27 -15.03 -17.88 3.04
C SER A 27 -16.37 -18.57 2.82
N SER A 28 -17.07 -18.27 1.71
CA SER A 28 -18.34 -18.88 1.34
C SER A 28 -18.20 -20.14 0.48
N GLY A 29 -16.98 -20.49 0.06
CA GLY A 29 -16.72 -21.59 -0.87
C GLY A 29 -17.11 -21.29 -2.33
N ALA A 30 -17.43 -20.03 -2.64
CA ALA A 30 -17.69 -19.60 -4.01
C ALA A 30 -16.40 -19.59 -4.85
N SER A 31 -16.56 -19.67 -6.17
CA SER A 31 -15.42 -19.61 -7.09
C SER A 31 -14.67 -18.27 -6.95
N THR A 32 -13.36 -18.34 -6.73
CA THR A 32 -12.47 -17.18 -6.61
C THR A 32 -11.75 -16.84 -7.92
N LYS A 33 -11.86 -17.70 -8.95
CA LYS A 33 -11.03 -17.64 -10.16
C LYS A 33 -11.09 -16.31 -10.89
N GLU A 34 -12.29 -15.77 -11.12
CA GLU A 34 -12.47 -14.51 -11.84
C GLU A 34 -11.97 -13.31 -11.03
N THR A 35 -12.29 -13.28 -9.74
CA THR A 35 -11.84 -12.22 -8.83
C THR A 35 -10.33 -12.23 -8.66
N LEU A 36 -9.71 -13.42 -8.61
CA LEU A 36 -8.26 -13.56 -8.55
C LEU A 36 -7.60 -12.99 -9.82
N ALA A 37 -8.11 -13.34 -11.00
CA ALA A 37 -7.63 -12.76 -12.26
C ALA A 37 -7.78 -11.23 -12.29
N LYS A 38 -8.88 -10.69 -11.75
CA LYS A 38 -9.08 -9.25 -11.59
C LYS A 38 -8.06 -8.63 -10.63
N VAL A 39 -7.79 -9.25 -9.49
CA VAL A 39 -6.78 -8.80 -8.52
C VAL A 39 -5.40 -8.76 -9.16
N GLU A 40 -5.00 -9.79 -9.88
CA GLU A 40 -3.72 -9.85 -10.59
C GLU A 40 -3.61 -8.76 -11.67
N ALA A 41 -4.68 -8.55 -12.44
CA ALA A 41 -4.75 -7.51 -13.46
C ALA A 41 -4.69 -6.09 -12.89
N LEU A 42 -5.20 -5.86 -11.67
CA LEU A 42 -5.09 -4.59 -10.96
C LEU A 42 -3.70 -4.40 -10.32
N LEU A 43 -3.14 -5.46 -9.73
CA LEU A 43 -1.88 -5.40 -8.99
C LEU A 43 -0.66 -5.17 -9.90
N ALA A 44 -0.65 -5.75 -11.10
CA ALA A 44 0.47 -5.60 -12.04
C ALA A 44 0.77 -4.12 -12.43
N PRO A 45 -0.19 -3.33 -12.96
CA PRO A 45 0.06 -1.93 -13.29
C PRO A 45 0.26 -1.06 -12.04
N LEU A 46 -0.38 -1.41 -10.93
CA LEU A 46 -0.16 -0.73 -9.64
C LEU A 46 1.29 -0.91 -9.17
N GLY A 47 1.86 -2.11 -9.34
CA GLY A 47 3.26 -2.39 -9.03
C GLY A 47 4.23 -1.48 -9.78
N VAL A 48 3.95 -1.17 -11.06
CA VAL A 48 4.74 -0.22 -11.87
C VAL A 48 4.50 1.22 -11.40
N LEU A 49 3.26 1.60 -11.10
CA LEU A 49 2.95 2.95 -10.62
C LEU A 49 3.69 3.28 -9.31
N GLU A 50 3.75 2.32 -8.39
CA GLU A 50 4.36 2.50 -7.09
C GLU A 50 5.90 2.56 -7.14
N THR A 51 6.56 2.28 -8.27
CA THR A 51 8.00 2.52 -8.40
C THR A 51 8.33 4.02 -8.41
N PHE A 52 7.35 4.88 -8.71
CA PHE A 52 7.47 6.34 -8.72
C PHE A 52 7.02 6.99 -7.40
N ARG A 53 6.83 6.20 -6.35
CA ARG A 53 6.38 6.64 -5.02
C ARG A 53 7.25 6.03 -3.94
N ALA A 54 7.44 6.76 -2.84
CA ALA A 54 8.18 6.24 -1.70
C ALA A 54 7.33 5.27 -0.87
N TYR A 55 6.12 5.70 -0.50
CA TYR A 55 5.10 4.86 0.14
C TYR A 55 4.30 4.10 -0.93
N PRO A 56 3.89 2.82 -0.74
CA PRO A 56 4.01 2.01 0.47
C PRO A 56 5.39 1.36 0.65
N GLY A 57 6.24 1.44 -0.37
CA GLY A 57 7.60 0.92 -0.33
C GLY A 57 7.68 -0.59 -0.59
N GLU A 58 8.90 -1.05 -0.80
CA GLU A 58 9.20 -2.41 -1.27
C GLU A 58 8.72 -3.51 -0.31
N ALA A 59 8.92 -3.33 1.00
CA ALA A 59 8.54 -4.32 2.00
C ALA A 59 7.02 -4.61 1.98
N MET A 60 6.20 -3.56 1.94
CA MET A 60 4.75 -3.70 1.86
C MET A 60 4.28 -4.30 0.53
N MET A 61 4.89 -3.86 -0.58
CA MET A 61 4.58 -4.42 -1.89
C MET A 61 4.99 -5.90 -2.01
N SER A 62 6.10 -6.31 -1.40
CA SER A 62 6.51 -7.72 -1.34
C SER A 62 5.51 -8.52 -0.51
N ALA A 63 5.16 -8.04 0.69
CA ALA A 63 4.20 -8.73 1.56
C ALA A 63 2.82 -8.92 0.90
N LEU A 64 2.34 -7.96 0.10
CA LEU A 64 1.13 -8.13 -0.72
C LEU A 64 1.27 -9.28 -1.72
N LYS A 65 2.35 -9.28 -2.50
CA LYS A 65 2.61 -10.33 -3.50
C LYS A 65 2.74 -11.70 -2.84
N ASP A 66 3.43 -11.76 -1.71
CA ASP A 66 3.66 -12.99 -0.95
C ASP A 66 2.35 -13.53 -0.34
N ALA A 67 1.50 -12.67 0.19
CA ALA A 67 0.18 -13.06 0.70
C ALA A 67 -0.71 -13.61 -0.43
N LEU A 68 -0.72 -12.96 -1.60
CA LEU A 68 -1.47 -13.42 -2.76
C LEU A 68 -0.95 -14.77 -3.27
N ALA A 69 0.37 -14.95 -3.37
CA ALA A 69 1.02 -16.18 -3.81
C ALA A 69 0.72 -17.38 -2.90
N ARG A 70 0.55 -17.13 -1.59
CA ARG A 70 0.13 -18.17 -0.61
C ARG A 70 -1.38 -18.37 -0.55
N SER A 71 -2.16 -17.68 -1.37
CA SER A 71 -3.62 -17.63 -1.28
C SER A 71 -4.15 -17.18 0.10
N ASP A 72 -3.35 -16.42 0.85
CA ASP A 72 -3.76 -15.81 2.12
C ASP A 72 -4.52 -14.50 1.82
N TYR A 73 -5.74 -14.66 1.31
CA TYR A 73 -6.59 -13.55 0.88
C TYR A 73 -6.96 -12.62 2.03
N SER A 74 -7.03 -13.13 3.26
CA SER A 74 -7.32 -12.35 4.46
C SER A 74 -6.21 -11.36 4.75
N SER A 75 -4.95 -11.81 4.79
CA SER A 75 -3.79 -10.92 4.97
C SER A 75 -3.62 -9.98 3.79
N PHE A 76 -3.79 -10.46 2.56
CA PHE A 76 -3.77 -9.62 1.36
C PHE A 76 -4.78 -8.47 1.42
N SER A 77 -6.03 -8.79 1.80
CA SER A 77 -7.11 -7.80 1.93
C SER A 77 -6.84 -6.78 3.02
N ARG A 78 -6.40 -7.21 4.21
CA ARG A 78 -6.05 -6.29 5.30
C ARG A 78 -4.93 -5.32 4.90
N LEU A 79 -3.85 -5.83 4.31
CA LEU A 79 -2.72 -5.02 3.90
C LEU A 79 -3.10 -4.03 2.78
N THR A 80 -3.87 -4.48 1.79
CA THR A 80 -4.37 -3.60 0.71
C THR A 80 -5.25 -2.48 1.25
N ASN A 81 -6.20 -2.79 2.13
CA ASN A 81 -7.08 -1.78 2.75
C ASN A 81 -6.30 -0.76 3.58
N ARG A 82 -5.30 -1.21 4.33
CA ARG A 82 -4.43 -0.32 5.11
C ARG A 82 -3.67 0.65 4.22
N ILE A 83 -3.07 0.15 3.13
CA ILE A 83 -2.35 0.99 2.17
C ILE A 83 -3.29 1.99 1.51
N ALA A 84 -4.45 1.52 1.01
CA ALA A 84 -5.45 2.39 0.39
C ALA A 84 -5.90 3.51 1.35
N LYS A 85 -6.26 3.17 2.60
CA LYS A 85 -6.64 4.14 3.63
C LYS A 85 -5.54 5.17 3.90
N ALA A 86 -4.29 4.73 4.02
CA ALA A 86 -3.17 5.63 4.25
C ALA A 86 -2.97 6.58 3.06
N ILE A 87 -3.08 6.08 1.82
CA ILE A 87 -2.96 6.89 0.60
C ILE A 87 -4.05 7.95 0.51
N ILE A 88 -5.32 7.56 0.73
CA ILE A 88 -6.49 8.46 0.66
C ILE A 88 -6.41 9.55 1.73
N THR A 89 -6.07 9.17 2.98
CA THR A 89 -6.02 10.11 4.12
C THR A 89 -4.70 10.89 4.20
N GLY A 90 -3.69 10.49 3.42
CA GLY A 90 -2.33 11.02 3.53
C GLY A 90 -1.65 10.72 4.88
N SER A 91 -2.12 9.75 5.66
CA SER A 91 -1.60 9.46 7.00
C SER A 91 -0.15 8.95 6.99
N TYR A 92 0.28 8.26 5.92
CA TYR A 92 1.66 7.79 5.74
C TYR A 92 2.72 8.89 5.82
N ARG A 93 2.32 10.16 5.62
CA ARG A 93 3.20 11.33 5.68
C ARG A 93 3.55 11.74 7.11
N ARG A 94 2.75 11.32 8.09
CA ARG A 94 2.84 11.76 9.49
C ARG A 94 2.95 10.60 10.48
N SER A 95 2.78 9.37 10.00
CA SER A 95 2.72 8.17 10.84
C SER A 95 3.79 7.17 10.38
N ALA A 96 4.79 6.93 11.24
CA ALA A 96 5.80 5.91 11.01
C ALA A 96 5.20 4.48 11.05
N SER A 97 4.14 4.28 11.85
CA SER A 97 3.41 3.01 11.90
C SER A 97 2.84 2.64 10.53
N ALA A 98 2.41 3.61 9.72
CA ALA A 98 1.93 3.34 8.35
C ALA A 98 2.94 2.57 7.48
N TRP A 99 4.24 2.61 7.77
CA TRP A 99 5.31 1.97 6.98
C TRP A 99 5.71 0.56 7.45
N LYS A 100 5.19 0.09 8.59
CA LYS A 100 5.60 -1.18 9.20
C LYS A 100 4.65 -2.35 8.91
N LEU A 101 5.20 -3.51 8.59
CA LEU A 101 4.44 -4.78 8.55
C LEU A 101 4.19 -5.30 9.98
N GLY A 102 2.99 -5.81 10.27
CA GLY A 102 2.69 -6.48 11.55
C GLY A 102 1.93 -5.67 12.62
N GLU A 103 1.79 -4.35 12.48
CA GLU A 103 0.85 -3.55 13.29
C GLU A 103 -0.59 -3.62 12.73
N GLU A 104 -0.96 -4.77 12.17
CA GLU A 104 -2.28 -5.02 11.53
C GLU A 104 -3.36 -5.43 12.55
N GLY A 105 -2.95 -5.81 13.76
CA GLY A 105 -3.81 -6.28 14.85
C GLY A 105 -4.13 -5.23 15.91
N GLU A 106 -3.42 -4.09 15.92
CA GLU A 106 -3.88 -2.94 16.67
C GLU A 106 -5.04 -2.34 15.88
N THR A 107 -6.25 -2.60 16.35
CA THR A 107 -7.43 -1.86 15.92
C THR A 107 -7.16 -0.42 16.33
N GLU A 108 -6.43 0.33 15.51
CA GLU A 108 -6.30 1.77 15.65
C GLU A 108 -7.72 2.30 15.45
N PRO A 109 -8.42 2.67 16.54
CA PRO A 109 -9.79 3.14 16.42
C PRO A 109 -9.78 4.29 15.42
N SER A 110 -10.76 4.38 14.52
CA SER A 110 -10.87 5.56 13.64
C SER A 110 -10.83 6.87 14.45
N ASP A 111 -11.27 6.83 15.71
CA ASP A 111 -11.12 7.91 16.70
C ASP A 111 -9.69 8.24 17.09
N ARG A 112 -8.78 7.26 17.14
CA ARG A 112 -7.35 7.49 17.45
C ARG A 112 -6.60 8.07 16.26
N LEU A 113 -6.97 7.70 15.03
CA LEU A 113 -6.46 8.38 13.81
C LEU A 113 -6.91 9.84 13.73
N LEU A 114 -8.15 10.14 14.14
CA LEU A 114 -8.65 11.51 14.25
C LEU A 114 -8.02 12.25 15.44
N LYS A 115 -7.82 11.56 16.57
CA LYS A 115 -7.14 12.13 17.74
C LYS A 115 -5.68 12.45 17.41
N ASP A 116 -4.94 11.52 16.82
CA ASP A 116 -3.55 11.71 16.40
C ASP A 116 -3.41 12.79 15.30
N TYR A 117 -4.45 13.00 14.48
CA TYR A 117 -4.53 14.12 13.53
C TYR A 117 -4.51 15.49 14.23
N PHE A 118 -5.04 15.58 15.46
CA PHE A 118 -5.12 16.82 16.25
C PHE A 118 -4.17 16.88 17.45
N ASP A 119 -3.71 15.75 17.98
CA ASP A 119 -3.04 15.61 19.29
C ASP A 119 -1.52 15.38 19.15
N THR A 120 -1.06 14.81 18.03
CA THR A 120 0.37 14.56 17.82
C THR A 120 1.03 15.76 17.15
N GLY A 121 1.48 16.70 17.98
CA GLY A 121 2.41 17.76 17.61
C GLY A 121 3.79 17.28 17.17
N ASP A 122 3.94 16.08 16.57
CA ASP A 122 5.16 15.70 15.86
C ASP A 122 5.08 16.12 14.38
N LEU A 123 4.68 17.37 14.17
CA LEU A 123 4.71 18.09 12.89
C LEU A 123 6.12 18.56 12.54
N THR A 124 7.17 18.05 13.19
CA THR A 124 8.49 18.70 13.18
C THR A 124 9.29 18.43 11.91
N LYS A 125 9.06 17.31 11.23
CA LYS A 125 9.73 16.98 9.96
C LYS A 125 8.74 16.99 8.79
N PRO A 126 8.88 17.92 7.82
CA PRO A 126 8.05 17.89 6.63
C PRO A 126 8.32 16.63 5.81
N TYR A 127 7.25 15.96 5.37
CA TYR A 127 7.34 14.82 4.47
C TYR A 127 7.54 15.28 3.02
N PHE A 128 8.53 14.71 2.34
CA PHE A 128 8.74 14.85 0.92
C PHE A 128 9.23 13.53 0.32
N GLU A 129 9.00 13.35 -0.98
CA GLU A 129 9.49 12.19 -1.74
C GLU A 129 10.53 12.66 -2.75
N VAL A 130 11.59 11.87 -2.93
CA VAL A 130 12.64 12.12 -3.92
C VAL A 130 12.57 11.03 -4.97
N LEU A 131 12.48 11.42 -6.24
CA LEU A 131 12.59 10.52 -7.38
C LEU A 131 13.94 10.77 -8.06
N ILE A 132 14.82 9.77 -8.03
CA ILE A 132 16.10 9.78 -8.73
C ILE A 132 15.93 9.03 -10.04
N VAL A 133 16.27 9.68 -11.16
CA VAL A 133 16.20 9.11 -12.50
C VAL A 133 17.62 8.93 -13.01
N SER A 134 17.95 7.71 -13.41
CA SER A 134 19.23 7.34 -14.02
C SER A 134 18.98 6.44 -15.22
N ASP A 135 19.96 6.35 -16.11
CA ASP A 135 19.88 5.48 -17.29
C ASP A 135 20.10 4.02 -16.89
N ASP A 136 19.09 3.18 -17.13
CA ASP A 136 19.02 1.74 -16.83
C ASP A 136 19.82 1.26 -15.59
N PRO A 137 19.48 1.73 -14.37
CA PRO A 137 20.21 1.33 -13.17
C PRO A 137 19.96 -0.15 -12.85
N THR A 138 21.02 -0.87 -12.52
CA THR A 138 20.89 -2.24 -12.02
C THR A 138 20.11 -2.25 -10.69
N PRO A 139 19.40 -3.35 -10.36
CA PRO A 139 18.70 -3.47 -9.08
C PRO A 139 19.60 -3.23 -7.85
N GLU A 140 20.88 -3.59 -7.96
CA GLU A 140 21.85 -3.36 -6.89
C GLU A 140 22.18 -1.87 -6.72
N GLN A 141 22.36 -1.12 -7.81
CA GLN A 141 22.54 0.33 -7.74
C GLN A 141 21.31 1.03 -7.16
N VAL A 142 20.10 0.57 -7.49
CA VAL A 142 18.86 1.10 -6.89
C VAL A 142 18.83 0.83 -5.38
N ARG A 143 19.21 -0.38 -4.94
CA ARG A 143 19.29 -0.72 -3.51
C ARG A 143 20.34 0.10 -2.78
N GLN A 144 21.53 0.24 -3.36
CA GLN A 144 22.62 1.04 -2.80
C GLN A 144 22.22 2.51 -2.67
N GLY A 145 21.67 3.12 -3.72
CA GLY A 145 21.22 4.51 -3.67
C GLY A 145 20.13 4.75 -2.63
N ARG A 146 19.25 3.77 -2.37
CA ARG A 146 18.27 3.84 -1.28
C ARG A 146 18.90 3.74 0.10
N ALA A 147 19.98 2.97 0.26
CA ALA A 147 20.70 2.82 1.53
C ALA A 147 21.47 4.09 1.89
N GLU A 148 22.05 4.78 0.90
CA GLU A 148 22.79 6.03 1.09
C GLU A 148 21.89 7.22 1.49
N LEU A 149 20.59 7.15 1.23
CA LEU A 149 19.61 8.22 1.51
C LEU A 149 18.79 8.01 2.79
N ARG A 150 18.98 6.90 3.51
CA ARG A 150 18.31 6.60 4.80
C ARG A 150 19.15 7.06 5.97
#